data_AF-A0A917B1T8-F1
#
_entry.id   AF-A0A917B1T8-F1
#
_cell.length_a   1.000
_cell.length_b   1.000
_cell.length_c   1.000
_cell.angle_alpha   90.00
_cell.angle_beta   90.00
_cell.angle_gamma   90.00
#
_symmetry.space_group_name_H-M   'P 1'
#
loop_
_entity.id
_entity.type
_entity.pdbx_description
1 polymer ?
#
loop_
_entity_poly.entity_id
_entity_poly.type
_entity_poly.pdbx_seq_one_letter_code
_entity_poly.pdbx_strand_id
1 'polypeptide(L)'
;MARTAKVIIQLRELFEEVDKVKGTYEEAEQKAKKEQADLLQDIQEKDAEVKQLYKSYVLDNVTLETYNAEKQALQDMHSTLQIIEAKIRDVTALKQDELKHLLSKIEELNHGYYKADRTNKATQRQKLLKAKEEYLQAINDAQKVITTTARYRVLTENLRVDAGVKKMIYANRSEEYLDLVSNPFNNTKGIDVTREDIRQAYWKR
;
A
#
# COMPACT_ATOMS: atom_id res chain seq x y z
N MET A 1 0.01 7.00 -25.22
CA MET A 1 0.61 7.34 -23.91
C MET A 1 -0.21 8.36 -23.11
N ALA A 2 -0.79 9.42 -23.71
CA ALA A 2 -1.54 10.45 -22.98
C ALA A 2 -2.79 9.97 -22.18
N ARG A 3 -3.57 9.00 -22.71
CA ARG A 3 -4.76 8.47 -22.00
C ARG A 3 -4.41 7.64 -20.76
N THR A 4 -3.28 6.94 -20.78
CA THR A 4 -2.80 6.07 -19.70
C THR A 4 -2.38 6.88 -18.47
N ALA A 5 -1.64 7.98 -18.69
CA ALA A 5 -1.28 8.91 -17.62
C ALA A 5 -2.52 9.58 -17.01
N LYS A 6 -3.50 9.93 -17.85
CA LYS A 6 -4.75 10.56 -17.41
C LYS A 6 -5.57 9.68 -16.45
N VAL A 7 -5.76 8.39 -16.75
CA VAL A 7 -6.52 7.48 -15.87
C VAL A 7 -5.82 7.26 -14.53
N ILE A 8 -4.49 7.18 -14.51
CA ILE A 8 -3.71 7.04 -13.26
C ILE A 8 -3.83 8.31 -12.40
N ILE A 9 -3.79 9.49 -13.01
CA ILE A 9 -3.98 10.77 -12.30
C ILE A 9 -5.40 10.85 -11.71
N GLN A 10 -6.43 10.51 -12.50
CA GLN A 10 -7.82 10.51 -12.04
C GLN A 10 -8.06 9.54 -10.88
N LEU A 11 -7.47 8.35 -10.93
CA LEU A 11 -7.53 7.41 -9.80
C LEU A 11 -6.85 7.97 -8.55
N ARG A 12 -5.68 8.63 -8.70
CA ARG A 12 -5.00 9.26 -7.57
C ARG A 12 -5.87 10.34 -6.92
N GLU A 13 -6.45 11.21 -7.73
CA GLU A 13 -7.36 12.28 -7.26
C GLU A 13 -8.58 11.70 -6.52
N LEU A 14 -9.18 10.62 -7.04
CA LEU A 14 -10.30 9.94 -6.37
C LEU A 14 -9.89 9.31 -5.03
N PHE A 15 -8.68 8.75 -4.93
CA PHE A 15 -8.19 8.21 -3.65
C PHE A 15 -7.85 9.31 -2.64
N GLU A 16 -7.30 10.45 -3.09
CA GLU A 16 -7.13 11.63 -2.23
C GLU A 16 -8.50 12.15 -1.73
N GLU A 17 -9.54 12.09 -2.56
CA GLU A 17 -10.92 12.43 -2.16
C GLU A 17 -11.47 11.42 -1.14
N VAL A 18 -11.24 10.12 -1.32
CA VAL A 18 -11.62 9.08 -0.35
C VAL A 18 -10.99 9.33 1.02
N ASP A 19 -9.71 9.70 1.07
CA ASP A 19 -9.02 9.97 2.32
C ASP A 19 -9.55 11.23 3.01
N LYS A 20 -9.87 12.28 2.25
CA LYS A 20 -10.55 13.48 2.77
C LYS A 20 -11.90 13.15 3.37
N VAL A 21 -12.76 12.42 2.63
CA VAL A 21 -14.08 11.99 3.12
C VAL A 21 -13.94 11.18 4.40
N LYS A 22 -13.03 10.20 4.45
CA LYS A 22 -12.80 9.43 5.67
C LYS A 22 -12.43 10.31 6.86
N GLY A 23 -11.50 11.26 6.68
CA GLY A 23 -11.07 12.18 7.72
C GLY A 23 -12.22 13.07 8.22
N THR A 24 -12.94 13.74 7.33
CA THR A 24 -14.03 14.64 7.70
C THR A 24 -15.14 13.93 8.48
N TYR A 25 -15.54 12.72 8.05
CA TYR A 25 -16.56 11.96 8.75
C TYR A 25 -16.08 11.36 10.07
N GLU A 26 -14.81 10.97 10.18
CA GLU A 26 -14.22 10.50 11.44
C GLU A 26 -14.16 11.60 12.50
N GLU A 27 -13.77 12.82 12.11
CA GLU A 27 -13.82 13.99 12.98
C GLU A 27 -15.26 14.31 13.44
N ALA A 28 -16.21 14.28 12.52
CA ALA A 28 -17.63 14.51 12.83
C ALA A 28 -18.19 13.46 13.80
N GLU A 29 -17.84 12.19 13.61
CA GLU A 29 -18.26 11.09 14.48
C GLU A 29 -17.65 11.22 15.88
N GLN A 30 -16.35 11.53 15.98
CA GLN A 30 -15.69 11.76 17.27
C GLN A 30 -16.32 12.93 18.03
N LYS A 31 -16.60 14.04 17.33
CA LYS A 31 -17.27 15.20 17.92
C LYS A 31 -18.66 14.86 18.43
N ALA A 32 -19.46 14.15 17.63
CA ALA A 32 -20.81 13.75 18.03
C ALA A 32 -20.81 12.77 19.22
N LYS A 33 -19.85 11.83 19.26
CA LYS A 33 -19.67 10.91 20.40
C LYS A 33 -19.26 11.66 21.68
N LYS A 34 -18.43 12.68 21.57
CA LYS A 34 -18.09 13.54 22.71
C LYS A 34 -19.31 14.32 23.20
N GLU A 35 -20.04 14.97 22.29
CA GLU A 35 -21.31 15.66 22.61
C GLU A 35 -22.31 14.72 23.31
N GLN A 36 -22.40 13.46 22.87
CA GLN A 36 -23.23 12.43 23.51
C GLN A 36 -22.77 12.10 24.93
N ALA A 37 -21.47 11.90 25.13
CA ALA A 37 -20.91 11.54 26.43
C ALA A 37 -21.08 12.65 27.46
N ASP A 38 -20.81 13.90 27.06
CA ASP A 38 -20.98 15.08 27.90
C ASP A 38 -22.46 15.22 28.32
N LEU A 39 -23.40 15.10 27.37
CA LEU A 39 -24.84 15.19 27.66
C LEU A 39 -25.35 14.04 28.55
N LEU A 40 -24.81 12.83 28.39
CA LEU A 40 -25.16 11.69 29.25
C LEU A 40 -24.75 11.94 30.71
N GLN A 41 -23.60 12.59 30.94
CA GLN A 41 -23.19 12.98 32.27
C GLN A 41 -24.14 14.04 32.85
N ASP A 42 -24.44 15.09 32.08
CA ASP A 42 -25.35 16.16 32.51
C ASP A 42 -26.75 15.60 32.85
N ILE A 43 -27.26 14.64 32.06
CA ILE A 43 -28.53 13.95 32.33
C ILE A 43 -28.49 13.20 33.67
N GLN A 44 -27.38 12.52 34.00
CA GLN A 44 -27.26 11.79 35.27
C GLN A 44 -27.26 12.74 36.47
N GLU A 45 -26.53 13.85 36.37
CA GLU A 45 -26.50 14.89 37.40
C GLU A 45 -27.90 15.50 37.57
N LYS A 46 -28.58 15.82 36.45
CA LYS A 46 -29.91 16.40 36.46
C LYS A 46 -30.99 15.47 37.00
N ASP A 47 -30.92 14.18 36.68
CA ASP A 47 -31.83 13.16 37.22
C ASP A 47 -31.68 13.04 38.75
N ALA A 48 -30.46 13.16 39.28
CA ALA A 48 -30.23 13.21 40.73
C ALA A 48 -30.83 14.48 41.37
N GLU A 49 -30.67 15.64 40.74
CA GLU A 49 -31.29 16.91 41.19
C GLU A 49 -32.81 16.83 41.22
N VAL A 50 -33.44 16.36 40.14
CA VAL A 50 -34.91 16.24 40.02
C VAL A 50 -35.45 15.28 41.08
N LYS A 51 -34.75 14.18 41.40
CA LYS A 51 -35.11 13.26 42.49
C LYS A 51 -35.07 13.92 43.86
N GLN A 52 -34.10 14.79 44.12
CA GLN A 52 -34.03 15.54 45.37
C GLN A 52 -35.11 16.63 45.44
N LEU A 53 -35.32 17.36 44.35
CA LEU A 53 -36.40 18.34 44.22
C LEU A 53 -37.78 17.71 44.43
N TYR A 54 -38.01 16.50 43.92
CA TYR A 54 -39.25 15.77 44.17
C TYR A 54 -39.46 15.48 45.66
N LYS A 55 -38.42 15.04 46.38
CA LYS A 55 -38.50 14.86 47.84
C LYS A 55 -38.81 16.17 48.55
N SER A 56 -38.13 17.24 48.17
CA SER A 56 -38.35 18.56 48.76
C SER A 56 -39.76 19.11 48.46
N TYR A 57 -40.29 18.85 47.26
CA TYR A 57 -41.66 19.18 46.88
C TYR A 57 -42.69 18.40 47.71
N VAL A 58 -42.51 17.09 47.89
CA VAL A 58 -43.39 16.25 48.73
C VAL A 58 -43.38 16.69 50.19
N LEU A 59 -42.28 17.29 50.66
CA LEU A 59 -42.14 17.85 51.99
C LEU A 59 -42.56 19.34 52.07
N ASP A 60 -43.23 19.87 51.05
CA ASP A 60 -43.68 21.27 50.94
C ASP A 60 -42.56 22.34 51.05
N ASN A 61 -41.30 21.96 50.80
CA ASN A 61 -40.15 22.87 50.83
C ASN A 61 -39.92 23.62 49.50
N VAL A 62 -40.55 23.18 48.41
CA VAL A 62 -40.44 23.80 47.07
C VAL A 62 -41.79 23.74 46.36
N THR A 63 -42.03 24.64 45.42
CA THR A 63 -43.31 24.67 44.68
C THR A 63 -43.36 23.61 43.58
N LEU A 64 -44.58 23.23 43.19
CA LEU A 64 -44.83 22.35 42.05
C LEU A 64 -44.25 22.92 40.74
N GLU A 65 -44.28 24.24 40.59
CA GLU A 65 -43.75 24.94 39.41
C GLU A 65 -42.25 24.73 39.26
N THR A 66 -41.48 24.87 40.35
CA THR A 66 -40.03 24.63 40.34
C THR A 66 -39.71 23.18 39.99
N TYR A 67 -40.42 22.21 40.58
CA TYR A 67 -40.21 20.80 40.25
C TYR A 67 -40.54 20.49 38.78
N ASN A 68 -41.66 21.00 38.27
CA ASN A 68 -42.07 20.76 36.88
C ASN A 68 -41.11 21.38 35.86
N ALA A 69 -40.56 22.57 36.15
CA ALA A 69 -39.56 23.20 35.28
C ALA A 69 -38.32 22.31 35.13
N GLU A 70 -37.80 21.77 36.24
CA GLU A 70 -36.59 20.94 36.23
C GLU A 70 -36.85 19.56 35.60
N LYS A 71 -38.04 19.00 35.81
CA LYS A 71 -38.47 17.78 35.13
C LYS A 71 -38.58 17.98 33.62
N GLN A 72 -39.08 19.12 33.16
CA GLN A 72 -39.16 19.44 31.74
C GLN A 72 -37.75 19.59 31.13
N ALA A 73 -36.85 20.30 31.82
CA ALA A 73 -35.46 20.43 31.38
C ALA A 73 -34.79 19.05 31.20
N LEU A 74 -35.02 18.11 32.13
CA LEU A 74 -34.52 16.74 32.01
C LEU A 74 -35.11 16.00 30.78
N GLN A 75 -36.41 16.19 30.50
CA GLN A 75 -37.04 15.62 29.30
C GLN A 75 -36.45 16.21 28.01
N ASP A 76 -36.21 17.51 27.97
CA ASP A 76 -35.61 18.19 26.83
C ASP A 76 -34.18 17.69 26.57
N MET A 77 -33.40 17.44 27.63
CA MET A 77 -32.07 16.81 27.53
C MET A 77 -32.14 15.39 26.97
N HIS A 78 -33.08 14.56 27.41
CA HIS A 78 -33.30 13.22 26.83
C HIS A 78 -33.69 13.29 25.35
N SER A 79 -34.52 14.27 24.96
CA SER A 79 -34.86 14.47 23.54
C SER A 79 -33.62 14.87 22.71
N THR A 80 -32.76 15.71 23.28
CA THR A 80 -31.50 16.14 22.65
C THR A 80 -30.54 14.97 22.48
N LEU A 81 -30.47 14.07 23.46
CA LEU A 81 -29.66 12.85 23.38
C LEU A 81 -30.09 11.96 22.20
N GLN A 82 -31.40 11.76 22.01
CA GLN A 82 -31.92 11.00 20.87
C GLN A 82 -31.54 11.62 19.53
N ILE A 83 -31.53 12.96 19.43
CA ILE A 83 -31.09 13.68 18.23
C ILE A 83 -29.59 13.46 17.98
N ILE A 84 -28.76 13.48 19.02
CA ILE A 84 -27.31 13.22 18.89
C ILE A 84 -27.06 11.76 18.48
N GLU A 85 -27.79 10.80 19.04
CA GLU A 85 -27.71 9.39 18.65
C GLU A 85 -28.11 9.17 17.19
N ALA A 86 -29.15 9.86 16.72
CA ALA A 86 -29.54 9.87 15.30
C ALA A 86 -28.41 10.48 14.44
N LYS A 87 -27.85 11.62 14.85
CA LYS A 87 -26.71 12.27 14.16
C LYS A 87 -25.52 11.33 14.00
N ILE A 88 -25.12 10.58 15.03
CA ILE A 88 -24.00 9.61 14.95
C ILE A 88 -24.29 8.53 13.88
N ARG A 89 -25.52 8.02 13.87
CA ARG A 89 -25.96 7.02 12.89
C ARG A 89 -25.96 7.58 11.47
N ASP A 90 -26.47 8.80 11.30
CA ASP A 90 -26.57 9.47 10.00
C ASP A 90 -25.18 9.80 9.44
N VAL A 91 -24.24 10.25 10.28
CA VAL A 91 -22.83 10.45 9.90
C VAL A 91 -22.24 9.16 9.32
N THR A 92 -22.51 8.02 9.94
CA THR A 92 -22.03 6.72 9.45
C THR A 92 -22.68 6.35 8.11
N ALA A 93 -23.99 6.52 7.98
CA ALA A 93 -24.72 6.22 6.75
C ALA A 93 -24.26 7.11 5.58
N LEU A 94 -24.16 8.41 5.80
CA LEU A 94 -23.71 9.39 4.81
C LEU A 94 -22.27 9.11 4.36
N LYS A 95 -21.37 8.78 5.29
CA LYS A 95 -20.00 8.34 4.95
C LYS A 95 -20.02 7.14 4.01
N GLN A 96 -20.85 6.14 4.29
CA GLN A 96 -20.93 4.94 3.45
C GLN A 96 -21.44 5.27 2.05
N ASP A 97 -22.44 6.14 1.93
CA ASP A 97 -23.02 6.51 0.64
C ASP A 97 -22.07 7.35 -0.21
N GLU A 98 -21.34 8.29 0.39
CA GLU A 98 -20.27 9.01 -0.30
C GLU A 98 -19.15 8.08 -0.78
N LEU A 99 -18.71 7.16 0.09
CA LEU A 99 -17.68 6.18 -0.27
C LEU A 99 -18.16 5.23 -1.39
N LYS A 100 -19.44 4.83 -1.40
CA LYS A 100 -20.02 4.04 -2.51
C LYS A 100 -20.01 4.82 -3.82
N HIS A 101 -20.33 6.12 -3.78
CA HIS A 101 -20.29 6.97 -4.96
C HIS A 101 -18.86 7.11 -5.51
N LEU A 102 -17.87 7.31 -4.63
CA LEU A 102 -16.46 7.33 -5.04
C LEU A 102 -15.98 5.98 -5.57
N LEU A 103 -16.42 4.88 -4.95
CA LEU A 103 -16.12 3.53 -5.44
C LEU A 103 -16.67 3.32 -6.86
N SER A 104 -17.91 3.73 -7.13
CA SER A 104 -18.51 3.63 -8.47
C SER A 104 -17.67 4.38 -9.51
N LYS A 105 -17.22 5.59 -9.20
CA LYS A 105 -16.33 6.36 -10.10
C LYS A 105 -15.00 5.64 -10.34
N ILE A 106 -14.42 5.01 -9.32
CA ILE A 106 -13.20 4.21 -9.45
C ILE A 106 -13.45 2.99 -10.34
N GLU A 107 -14.58 2.32 -10.15
CA GLU A 107 -14.96 1.15 -10.94
C GLU A 107 -15.16 1.46 -12.42
N GLU A 108 -15.72 2.62 -12.76
CA GLU A 108 -15.81 3.11 -14.14
C GLU A 108 -14.43 3.27 -14.79
N LEU A 109 -13.41 3.63 -14.01
CA LEU A 109 -12.04 3.78 -14.48
C LEU A 109 -11.27 2.45 -14.55
N ASN A 110 -11.73 1.38 -13.91
CA ASN A 110 -11.01 0.10 -13.81
C ASN A 110 -10.64 -0.47 -15.17
N HIS A 111 -11.56 -0.45 -16.15
CA HIS A 111 -11.25 -0.97 -17.48
C HIS A 111 -10.11 -0.19 -18.16
N GLY A 112 -10.13 1.15 -18.05
CA GLY A 112 -9.06 2.01 -18.56
C GLY A 112 -7.74 1.76 -17.85
N TYR A 113 -7.78 1.58 -16.53
CA TYR A 113 -6.64 1.28 -15.68
C TYR A 113 -6.01 -0.08 -16.00
N TYR A 114 -6.79 -1.16 -16.08
CA TYR A 114 -6.25 -2.49 -16.37
C TYR A 114 -5.59 -2.55 -17.74
N LYS A 115 -6.15 -1.86 -18.74
CA LYS A 115 -5.52 -1.75 -20.06
C LYS A 115 -4.20 -0.98 -19.98
N ALA A 116 -4.19 0.12 -19.23
CA ALA A 116 -2.99 0.92 -18.98
C ALA A 116 -1.88 0.11 -18.28
N ASP A 117 -2.22 -0.58 -17.20
CA ASP A 117 -1.32 -1.43 -16.42
C ASP A 117 -0.73 -2.57 -17.27
N ARG A 118 -1.57 -3.30 -18.01
CA ARG A 118 -1.11 -4.36 -18.94
C ARG A 118 -0.15 -3.82 -19.99
N THR A 119 -0.45 -2.66 -20.57
CA THR A 119 0.41 -2.03 -21.57
C THR A 119 1.75 -1.64 -20.98
N ASN A 120 1.76 -1.06 -19.77
CA ASN A 120 2.99 -0.69 -19.09
C ASN A 120 3.83 -1.93 -18.76
N LYS A 121 3.24 -2.97 -18.17
CA LYS A 121 3.90 -4.26 -17.89
C LYS A 121 4.49 -4.88 -19.15
N ALA A 122 3.74 -4.92 -20.25
CA ALA A 122 4.22 -5.45 -21.52
C ALA A 122 5.42 -4.64 -22.06
N THR A 123 5.33 -3.31 -22.00
CA THR A 123 6.41 -2.40 -22.45
C THR A 123 7.69 -2.62 -21.63
N GLN A 124 7.59 -2.67 -20.30
CA GLN A 124 8.76 -2.89 -19.45
C GLN A 124 9.33 -4.29 -19.64
N ARG A 125 8.48 -5.32 -19.79
CA ARG A 125 8.92 -6.68 -20.09
C ARG A 125 9.71 -6.74 -21.40
N GLN A 126 9.23 -6.07 -22.45
CA GLN A 126 9.92 -6.03 -23.73
C GLN A 126 11.31 -5.38 -23.61
N LYS A 127 11.42 -4.26 -22.88
CA LYS A 127 12.72 -3.61 -22.61
C LYS A 127 13.69 -4.54 -21.88
N LEU A 128 13.21 -5.24 -20.85
CA LEU A 128 14.04 -6.18 -20.09
C LEU A 128 14.50 -7.38 -20.94
N LEU A 129 13.62 -7.91 -21.80
CA LEU A 129 13.99 -9.00 -22.71
C LEU A 129 15.04 -8.55 -23.72
N LYS A 130 14.90 -7.33 -24.26
CA LYS A 130 15.90 -6.76 -25.17
C LYS A 130 17.26 -6.58 -24.48
N ALA A 131 17.28 -6.00 -23.28
CA ALA A 131 18.51 -5.86 -22.50
C ALA A 131 19.16 -7.22 -22.19
N LYS A 132 18.36 -8.25 -21.91
CA LYS A 132 18.85 -9.63 -21.71
C LYS A 132 19.47 -10.20 -22.99
N GLU A 133 18.83 -9.98 -24.14
CA GLU A 133 19.37 -10.40 -25.44
C GLU A 133 20.70 -9.71 -25.73
N GLU A 134 20.78 -8.38 -25.54
CA GLU A 134 22.00 -7.59 -25.70
C GLU A 134 23.13 -8.09 -24.77
N TYR A 135 22.82 -8.40 -23.51
CA TYR A 135 23.77 -8.98 -22.55
C TYR A 135 24.30 -10.35 -23.00
N LEU A 136 23.40 -11.26 -23.39
CA LEU A 136 23.78 -12.60 -23.87
C LEU A 136 24.60 -12.53 -25.16
N GLN A 137 24.27 -11.60 -26.06
CA GLN A 137 25.03 -11.35 -27.27
C GLN A 137 26.45 -10.84 -26.96
N ALA A 138 26.58 -9.91 -26.01
CA ALA A 138 27.88 -9.42 -25.57
C ALA A 138 28.76 -10.54 -24.97
N ILE A 139 28.17 -11.45 -24.18
CA ILE A 139 28.88 -12.64 -23.66
C ILE A 139 29.36 -13.53 -24.82
N ASN A 140 28.49 -13.81 -25.78
CA ASN A 140 28.81 -14.64 -26.93
C ASN A 140 29.98 -14.05 -27.74
N ASP A 141 29.94 -12.74 -27.99
CA ASP A 141 31.01 -12.07 -28.75
C ASP A 141 32.34 -12.02 -27.98
N ALA A 142 32.31 -11.79 -26.67
CA ALA A 142 33.48 -11.93 -25.81
C ALA A 142 34.06 -13.35 -25.84
N GLN A 143 33.20 -14.37 -25.79
CA GLN A 143 33.60 -15.78 -25.83
C GLN A 143 34.30 -16.14 -27.15
N LYS A 144 33.85 -15.59 -28.30
CA LYS A 144 34.53 -15.82 -29.59
C LYS A 144 35.97 -15.32 -29.57
N VAL A 145 36.20 -14.15 -28.97
CA VAL A 145 37.55 -13.57 -28.82
C VAL A 145 38.40 -14.45 -27.92
N ILE A 146 37.89 -14.84 -26.76
CA ILE A 146 38.62 -15.70 -25.80
C ILE A 146 38.91 -17.08 -26.39
N THR A 147 37.95 -17.71 -27.07
CA THR A 147 38.16 -19.02 -27.70
C THR A 147 39.27 -18.98 -28.75
N THR A 148 39.38 -17.87 -29.50
CA THR A 148 40.42 -17.66 -30.50
C THR A 148 41.82 -17.65 -29.86
N THR A 149 41.97 -16.98 -28.72
CA THR A 149 43.26 -16.93 -28.00
C THR A 149 43.54 -18.22 -27.22
N ALA A 150 42.52 -18.82 -26.59
CA ALA A 150 42.61 -20.07 -25.86
C ALA A 150 43.04 -21.25 -26.75
N ARG A 151 42.69 -21.24 -28.04
CA ARG A 151 43.16 -22.25 -29.01
C ARG A 151 44.69 -22.31 -29.08
N TYR A 152 45.40 -21.18 -29.00
CA TYR A 152 46.86 -21.17 -29.02
C TYR A 152 47.48 -21.74 -27.75
N ARG A 153 46.81 -21.57 -26.59
CA ARG A 153 47.21 -22.27 -25.35
C ARG A 153 47.15 -23.78 -25.54
N VAL A 154 46.05 -24.29 -26.11
CA VAL A 154 45.90 -25.72 -26.41
C VAL A 154 46.97 -26.21 -27.39
N LEU A 155 47.23 -25.47 -28.47
CA LEU A 155 48.27 -25.82 -29.44
C LEU A 155 49.67 -25.84 -28.80
N THR A 156 49.97 -24.90 -27.92
CA THR A 156 51.25 -24.82 -27.19
C THR A 156 51.41 -25.98 -26.23
N GLU A 157 50.34 -26.35 -25.51
CA GLU A 157 50.37 -27.51 -24.61
C GLU A 157 50.54 -28.82 -25.37
N ASN A 158 49.88 -28.99 -26.52
CA ASN A 158 50.10 -30.13 -27.40
C ASN A 158 51.55 -30.19 -27.89
N LEU A 159 52.13 -29.06 -28.34
CA LEU A 159 53.53 -29.00 -28.76
C LEU A 159 54.50 -29.39 -27.64
N ARG A 160 54.23 -28.99 -26.39
CA ARG A 160 55.03 -29.38 -25.22
C ARG A 160 54.98 -30.88 -24.96
N VAL A 161 53.84 -31.52 -25.25
CA VAL A 161 53.70 -32.98 -25.18
C VAL A 161 54.50 -33.64 -26.30
N ASP A 162 54.34 -33.17 -27.54
CA ASP A 162 55.05 -33.71 -28.71
C ASP A 162 56.58 -33.56 -28.57
N ALA A 163 57.05 -32.47 -27.95
CA ALA A 163 58.46 -32.22 -27.66
C ALA A 163 59.01 -33.03 -26.47
N GLY A 164 58.19 -33.87 -25.82
CA GLY A 164 58.60 -34.69 -24.68
C GLY A 164 58.82 -33.92 -23.37
N VAL A 165 58.48 -32.62 -23.33
CA VAL A 165 58.64 -31.75 -22.16
C VAL A 165 57.52 -31.98 -21.14
N LYS A 166 56.36 -32.48 -21.58
CA LYS A 166 55.20 -32.74 -20.73
C LYS A 166 54.55 -34.08 -21.08
N LYS A 167 54.11 -34.86 -20.08
CA LYS A 167 53.27 -36.05 -20.33
C LYS A 167 51.85 -35.61 -20.68
N MET A 168 51.22 -36.30 -21.63
CA MET A 168 49.84 -36.02 -22.03
C MET A 168 48.90 -36.21 -20.83
N ILE A 169 48.21 -35.15 -20.43
CA ILE A 169 47.15 -35.18 -19.42
C ILE A 169 45.90 -34.64 -20.11
N TYR A 170 44.83 -35.42 -20.14
CA TYR A 170 43.49 -34.94 -20.53
C TYR A 170 42.96 -34.01 -19.45
N ALA A 171 43.43 -32.76 -19.41
CA ALA A 171 42.81 -31.76 -18.57
C ALA A 171 41.40 -31.48 -19.14
N ASN A 172 40.39 -31.56 -18.27
CA ASN A 172 39.05 -31.07 -18.59
C ASN A 172 39.17 -29.65 -19.12
N ARG A 173 38.61 -29.41 -20.31
CA ARG A 173 38.51 -28.05 -20.86
C ARG A 173 37.64 -27.27 -19.87
N SER A 174 38.24 -26.35 -19.12
CA SER A 174 37.47 -25.47 -18.24
C SER A 174 36.45 -24.74 -19.11
N GLU A 175 35.21 -24.70 -18.64
CA GLU A 175 34.13 -23.95 -19.26
C GLU A 175 34.38 -22.45 -19.04
N GLU A 176 35.37 -21.87 -19.72
CA GLU A 176 35.80 -20.48 -19.54
C GLU A 176 34.66 -19.45 -19.74
N TYR A 177 33.58 -19.84 -20.42
CA TYR A 177 32.37 -19.01 -20.52
C TYR A 177 31.66 -18.83 -19.18
N LEU A 178 31.79 -19.78 -18.24
CA LEU A 178 31.23 -19.66 -16.89
C LEU A 178 31.84 -18.49 -16.13
N ASP A 179 33.10 -18.15 -16.39
CA ASP A 179 33.77 -17.00 -15.77
C ASP A 179 33.26 -15.64 -16.31
N LEU A 180 32.60 -15.65 -17.49
CA LEU A 180 31.95 -14.46 -18.06
C LEU A 180 30.51 -14.27 -17.56
N VAL A 181 29.87 -15.35 -17.11
CA VAL A 181 28.48 -15.37 -16.61
C VAL A 181 28.45 -15.32 -15.07
N SER A 182 29.50 -15.81 -14.42
CA SER A 182 29.70 -15.79 -12.98
C SER A 182 31.09 -15.26 -12.69
N ASN A 183 31.24 -14.31 -11.77
CA ASN A 183 32.55 -13.78 -11.37
C ASN A 183 33.09 -14.64 -10.21
N PRO A 184 34.03 -15.57 -10.43
CA PRO A 184 34.57 -16.41 -9.37
C PRO A 184 35.79 -15.76 -8.68
N PHE A 185 36.28 -14.63 -9.21
CA PHE A 185 37.61 -14.11 -8.87
C PHE A 185 37.66 -13.25 -7.59
N ASN A 186 36.51 -12.87 -7.03
CA ASN A 186 36.46 -12.03 -5.82
C ASN A 186 35.31 -12.30 -4.85
N ASN A 187 34.51 -13.37 -5.03
CA ASN A 187 33.26 -13.59 -4.27
C ASN A 187 32.28 -12.40 -4.30
N THR A 188 32.53 -11.38 -5.12
CA THR A 188 31.61 -10.26 -5.31
C THR A 188 30.61 -10.71 -6.37
N LYS A 189 29.34 -10.80 -5.96
CA LYS A 189 28.25 -11.20 -6.86
C LYS A 189 28.30 -10.32 -8.10
N GLY A 190 28.45 -10.93 -9.28
CA GLY A 190 28.32 -10.23 -10.58
C GLY A 190 26.92 -9.64 -10.82
N ILE A 191 26.03 -9.71 -9.84
CA ILE A 191 24.72 -9.07 -9.79
C ILE A 191 24.49 -8.70 -8.31
N ASP A 192 24.68 -7.42 -7.96
CA ASP A 192 24.33 -6.89 -6.62
C ASP A 192 22.82 -6.82 -6.39
N VAL A 193 22.01 -7.16 -7.40
CA VAL A 193 20.55 -7.22 -7.34
C VAL A 193 20.09 -8.67 -7.24
N THR A 194 19.69 -9.08 -6.04
CA THR A 194 19.13 -10.41 -5.79
C THR A 194 17.63 -10.46 -6.11
N ARG A 195 17.07 -11.67 -6.18
CA ARG A 195 15.61 -11.85 -6.25
C ARG A 195 14.88 -11.19 -5.08
N GLU A 196 15.52 -11.15 -3.92
CA GLU A 196 14.96 -10.53 -2.73
C GLU A 196 14.92 -9.00 -2.85
N ASP A 197 15.95 -8.38 -3.44
CA ASP A 197 15.95 -6.94 -3.71
C ASP A 197 14.84 -6.55 -4.71
N ILE A 198 14.62 -7.38 -5.73
CA ILE A 198 13.50 -7.21 -6.68
C ILE A 198 12.16 -7.37 -5.97
N ARG A 199 12.03 -8.37 -5.08
CA ARG A 199 10.82 -8.60 -4.29
C ARG A 199 10.52 -7.40 -3.40
N GLN A 200 11.52 -6.92 -2.66
CA GLN A 200 11.37 -5.76 -1.77
C GLN A 200 10.98 -4.49 -2.53
N ALA A 201 11.54 -4.26 -3.73
CA ALA A 201 11.17 -3.13 -4.57
C ALA A 201 9.69 -3.17 -5.01
N TYR A 202 9.11 -4.36 -5.19
CA TYR A 202 7.69 -4.51 -5.55
C TYR A 202 6.73 -4.23 -4.37
N TRP A 203 7.15 -4.56 -3.14
CA TRP A 203 6.31 -4.43 -1.94
C TRP A 203 6.54 -3.16 -1.14
N LYS A 204 7.54 -2.34 -1.49
CA LYS A 204 7.72 -1.01 -0.90
C LYS A 204 6.49 -0.16 -1.24
N ARG A 205 5.62 0.01 -0.24
CA ARG A 205 4.54 0.98 -0.23
C ARG A 205 5.09 2.37 0.05
#